data_AF-A0A0S7F3R1-F1
#
_entry.id   AF-A0A0S7F3R1-F1
#
_cell.length_a   1.000
_cell.length_b   1.000
_cell.length_c   1.000
_cell.angle_alpha   90.00
_cell.angle_beta   90.00
_cell.angle_gamma   90.00
#
_symmetry.space_group_name_H-M   'P 1'
#
loop_
_entity.id
_entity.type
_entity.pdbx_description
1 polymer ?
#
loop_
_entity_poly.entity_id
_entity_poly.type
_entity_poly.pdbx_seq_one_letter_code
_entity_poly.pdbx_strand_id
1 'polypeptide(L)'
;MYQSSPPVSYPPSPPPSPLCIYFIILFICGNYILLNVFLAIAVDNLADAESLTSAQKEEEEAKERKKLARLASPEKRQDNEKPPIEEKKSEKIELKSITSDGETNTATKINMDDCCGDENEEKNPYPVNDYIGDEDEDEPEMPVGPRPRPLSDIQLKEKAIPMPEARAFFIFSHTNKFRVLCHKIVNHNIFTNLILFFILLSSISLAAEDPVKNDSFRNQILGYADHVFTGLFTIEIILKMTAYGAFLHKGSFCRNYFNILDLVVVSVSLISSGIQWIEYFLSSGGWSSAINVVKILRVLRVLRPLRAINRAKGLKHVVQCVFVAIRTIGNIVIVTTLLQFMFACIGVQLFKGKFSYCSDSSKQTQAECRGFYIMYKDGDVGLCSCL
;
A
#
# COMPACT_ATOMS: atom_id res chain seq x y z
N MET A 1 10.84 -45.69 45.98
CA MET A 1 9.45 -45.90 46.42
C MET A 1 8.69 -44.63 46.04
N TYR A 2 7.78 -44.69 45.06
CA TYR A 2 7.06 -43.48 44.62
C TYR A 2 5.96 -43.14 45.62
N GLN A 3 6.17 -42.06 46.39
CA GLN A 3 5.15 -41.57 47.32
C GLN A 3 4.22 -40.64 46.56
N SER A 4 3.05 -41.16 46.20
CA SER A 4 2.00 -40.40 45.51
C SER A 4 1.46 -39.30 46.40
N SER A 5 1.67 -38.04 46.02
CA SER A 5 1.03 -36.88 46.66
C SER A 5 -0.49 -37.05 46.65
N PRO A 6 -1.21 -36.68 47.73
CA PRO A 6 -2.67 -36.68 47.71
C PRO A 6 -3.20 -35.70 46.64
N PRO A 7 -4.38 -35.95 46.06
CA PRO A 7 -4.96 -35.05 45.09
C PRO A 7 -5.27 -33.70 45.74
N VAL A 8 -4.73 -32.62 45.17
CA VAL A 8 -5.07 -31.26 45.59
C VAL A 8 -6.53 -31.00 45.22
N SER A 9 -7.40 -31.06 46.23
CA SER A 9 -8.80 -30.70 46.10
C SER A 9 -8.92 -29.19 45.92
N TYR A 10 -8.96 -28.75 44.65
CA TYR A 10 -9.35 -27.38 44.33
C TYR A 10 -10.70 -27.08 45.00
N PRO A 11 -10.83 -25.98 45.77
CA PRO A 11 -12.12 -25.60 46.33
C PRO A 11 -13.11 -25.33 45.18
N PRO A 12 -14.41 -25.61 45.37
CA PRO A 12 -15.40 -25.35 44.34
C PRO A 12 -15.35 -23.88 43.91
N SER A 13 -15.32 -23.65 42.61
CA SER A 13 -15.24 -22.30 42.03
C SER A 13 -16.32 -21.41 42.65
N PRO A 14 -15.97 -20.29 43.32
CA PRO A 14 -16.98 -19.38 43.85
C PRO A 14 -17.82 -18.80 42.70
N PRO A 15 -19.08 -18.40 42.97
CA PRO A 15 -19.85 -17.64 41.99
C PRO A 15 -19.05 -16.42 41.52
N PRO A 16 -19.23 -15.94 40.28
CA PRO A 16 -18.39 -14.90 39.68
C PRO A 16 -18.36 -13.68 40.60
N SER A 17 -17.18 -13.42 41.17
CA SER A 17 -17.04 -12.41 42.23
C SER A 17 -17.48 -11.04 41.72
N PRO A 18 -18.01 -10.15 42.58
CA PRO A 18 -18.38 -8.80 42.15
C PRO A 18 -17.19 -8.00 41.56
N LEU A 19 -15.96 -8.37 41.90
CA LEU A 19 -14.73 -7.84 41.28
C LEU A 19 -14.62 -8.20 39.79
N CYS A 20 -15.06 -9.40 39.38
CA CYS A 20 -15.09 -9.79 37.97
C CYS A 20 -16.06 -8.90 37.18
N ILE A 21 -17.21 -8.55 37.78
CA ILE A 21 -18.21 -7.65 37.18
C ILE A 21 -17.61 -6.25 37.00
N TYR A 22 -16.85 -5.74 37.97
CA TYR A 22 -16.12 -4.47 37.84
C TYR A 22 -15.17 -4.46 36.63
N PHE A 23 -14.34 -5.50 36.45
CA PHE A 23 -13.43 -5.57 35.30
C PHE A 23 -14.18 -5.67 33.95
N ILE A 24 -15.30 -6.39 33.90
CA ILE A 24 -16.15 -6.48 32.69
C ILE A 24 -16.76 -5.12 32.36
N ILE A 25 -17.31 -4.40 33.34
CA ILE A 25 -17.87 -3.05 33.16
C ILE A 25 -16.77 -2.07 32.74
N LEU A 26 -15.61 -2.08 33.39
CA LEU A 26 -14.49 -1.20 33.06
C LEU A 26 -13.97 -1.45 31.63
N PHE A 27 -13.90 -2.71 31.20
CA PHE A 27 -13.49 -3.04 29.82
C PHE A 27 -14.55 -2.60 28.79
N ILE A 28 -15.84 -2.88 29.04
CA ILE A 28 -16.92 -2.53 28.10
C ILE A 28 -17.10 -1.02 28.01
N CYS A 29 -17.29 -0.33 29.14
CA CYS A 29 -17.50 1.11 29.18
C CYS A 29 -16.24 1.89 28.79
N GLY A 30 -15.05 1.44 29.21
CA GLY A 30 -13.77 2.05 28.82
C GLY A 30 -13.54 2.00 27.31
N ASN A 31 -13.71 0.83 26.69
CA ASN A 31 -13.58 0.68 25.24
C ASN A 31 -14.68 1.45 24.48
N TYR A 32 -15.90 1.52 25.00
CA TYR A 32 -16.98 2.32 24.41
C TYR A 32 -16.65 3.83 24.41
N ILE A 33 -16.13 4.36 25.52
CA ILE A 33 -15.69 5.76 25.61
C ILE A 33 -14.51 6.03 24.66
N LEU A 34 -13.50 5.15 24.66
CA LEU A 34 -12.34 5.28 23.76
C LEU A 34 -12.75 5.19 22.27
N LEU A 35 -13.69 4.31 21.92
CA LEU A 35 -14.23 4.20 20.56
C LEU A 35 -14.96 5.47 20.15
N ASN A 36 -15.82 6.04 21.01
CA ASN A 36 -16.53 7.28 20.70
C ASN A 36 -15.58 8.47 20.53
N VAL A 37 -14.55 8.60 21.39
CA VAL A 37 -13.51 9.63 21.26
C VAL A 37 -12.71 9.45 19.96
N PHE A 38 -12.31 8.22 19.63
CA PHE A 38 -11.61 7.92 18.39
C PHE A 38 -12.46 8.20 17.15
N LEU A 39 -13.75 7.82 17.17
CA LEU A 39 -14.68 8.05 16.05
C LEU A 39 -14.95 9.53 15.82
N ALA A 40 -15.12 10.34 16.87
CA ALA A 40 -15.27 11.79 16.73
C ALA A 40 -14.03 12.39 16.02
N ILE A 41 -12.84 12.16 16.58
CA ILE A 41 -11.57 12.64 16.01
C ILE A 41 -11.39 12.16 14.55
N ALA A 42 -11.74 10.90 14.26
CA ALA A 42 -11.60 10.33 12.92
C ALA A 42 -12.60 10.91 11.90
N VAL A 43 -13.83 11.25 12.32
CA VAL A 43 -14.83 11.91 11.47
C VAL A 43 -14.42 13.36 11.20
N ASP A 44 -14.01 14.10 12.23
CA ASP A 44 -13.57 15.49 12.11
C ASP A 44 -12.37 15.60 11.14
N ASN A 45 -11.34 14.77 11.33
CA ASN A 45 -10.17 14.73 10.45
C ASN A 45 -10.51 14.27 9.01
N LEU A 46 -11.56 13.47 8.82
CA LEU A 46 -11.98 13.04 7.49
C LEU A 46 -12.75 14.15 6.75
N ALA A 47 -13.58 14.91 7.45
CA ALA A 47 -14.26 16.08 6.91
C ALA A 47 -13.26 17.20 6.54
N ASP A 48 -12.28 17.47 7.42
CA ASP A 48 -11.17 18.39 7.14
C ASP A 48 -10.39 17.93 5.89
N ALA A 49 -10.03 16.65 5.80
CA ALA A 49 -9.32 16.10 4.66
C ALA A 49 -10.12 16.19 3.35
N GLU A 50 -11.42 15.94 3.37
CA GLU A 50 -12.29 16.07 2.20
C GLU A 50 -12.32 17.53 1.72
N SER A 51 -12.55 18.49 2.62
CA SER A 51 -12.57 19.93 2.30
C SER A 51 -11.24 20.46 1.74
N LEU A 52 -10.11 19.95 2.23
CA LEU A 52 -8.78 20.28 1.70
C LEU A 52 -8.59 19.71 0.28
N THR A 53 -9.12 18.52 -0.01
CA THR A 53 -9.03 17.92 -1.36
C THR A 53 -9.96 18.59 -2.37
N SER A 54 -11.14 19.07 -1.98
CA SER A 54 -12.00 19.85 -2.89
C SER A 54 -11.35 21.20 -3.23
N ALA A 55 -10.85 21.93 -2.22
CA ALA A 55 -10.16 23.20 -2.42
C ALA A 55 -8.92 23.08 -3.33
N GLN A 56 -8.11 22.02 -3.17
CA GLN A 56 -6.97 21.75 -4.06
C GLN A 56 -7.40 21.48 -5.51
N LYS A 57 -8.49 20.73 -5.70
CA LYS A 57 -9.05 20.41 -7.03
C LYS A 57 -9.62 21.65 -7.72
N GLU A 58 -10.32 22.51 -7.00
CA GLU A 58 -10.80 23.80 -7.50
C GLU A 58 -9.65 24.73 -7.89
N GLU A 59 -8.57 24.78 -7.10
CA GLU A 59 -7.39 25.58 -7.43
C GLU A 59 -6.65 25.04 -8.68
N GLU A 60 -6.59 23.71 -8.86
CA GLU A 60 -6.02 23.09 -10.06
C GLU A 60 -6.88 23.33 -11.31
N GLU A 61 -8.21 23.19 -11.21
CA GLU A 61 -9.14 23.52 -12.30
C GLU A 61 -9.10 25.02 -12.66
N ALA A 62 -8.97 25.91 -11.68
CA ALA A 62 -8.78 27.33 -11.91
C ALA A 62 -7.43 27.64 -12.58
N LYS A 63 -6.37 26.87 -12.29
CA LYS A 63 -5.07 26.96 -13.00
C LYS A 63 -5.19 26.45 -14.44
N GLU A 64 -5.89 25.35 -14.70
CA GLU A 64 -6.15 24.85 -16.06
C GLU A 64 -6.97 25.84 -16.89
N ARG A 65 -8.08 26.38 -16.34
CA ARG A 65 -8.87 27.43 -17.01
C ARG A 65 -7.99 28.65 -17.36
N LYS A 66 -7.09 29.07 -16.46
CA LYS A 66 -6.12 30.16 -16.71
C LYS A 66 -5.05 29.82 -17.75
N LYS A 67 -4.67 28.54 -17.92
CA LYS A 67 -3.79 28.10 -19.02
C LYS A 67 -4.52 28.10 -20.37
N LEU A 68 -5.74 27.55 -20.40
CA LEU A 68 -6.60 27.51 -21.59
C LEU A 68 -6.89 28.93 -22.12
N ALA A 69 -7.27 29.86 -21.24
CA ALA A 69 -7.49 31.26 -21.62
C ALA A 69 -6.22 31.96 -22.17
N ARG A 70 -5.02 31.56 -21.73
CA ARG A 70 -3.75 32.07 -22.28
C ARG A 70 -3.39 31.46 -23.63
N LEU A 71 -3.78 30.20 -23.88
CA LEU A 71 -3.57 29.51 -25.16
C LEU A 71 -4.61 29.90 -26.22
N ALA A 72 -5.82 30.29 -25.80
CA ALA A 72 -6.91 30.72 -26.67
C ALA A 72 -6.82 32.20 -27.11
N SER A 73 -5.78 32.93 -26.72
CA SER A 73 -5.60 34.36 -27.04
C SER A 73 -4.51 34.54 -28.12
N PRO A 74 -4.88 34.57 -29.42
CA PRO A 74 -3.94 34.92 -30.48
C PRO A 74 -3.57 36.41 -30.43
N GLU A 75 -2.27 36.64 -30.36
CA GLU A 75 -1.52 37.86 -30.65
C GLU A 75 -2.32 39.08 -31.21
N LYS A 76 -2.66 40.03 -30.32
CA LYS A 76 -2.70 41.46 -30.69
C LYS A 76 -1.29 42.05 -30.59
N ARG A 77 -0.43 41.73 -31.55
CA ARG A 77 0.57 42.71 -31.99
C ARG A 77 -0.19 43.85 -32.66
N GLN A 78 0.04 45.07 -32.20
CA GLN A 78 -0.33 46.27 -32.94
C GLN A 78 0.94 47.10 -33.07
N ASP A 79 1.38 47.32 -34.30
CA ASP A 79 2.71 47.85 -34.56
C ASP A 79 2.88 49.29 -34.07
N ASN A 80 4.02 49.54 -33.43
CA ASN A 80 4.64 50.87 -33.34
C ASN A 80 6.15 50.68 -33.23
N GLU A 81 6.81 50.76 -34.39
CA GLU A 81 8.25 50.55 -34.56
C GLU A 81 9.04 51.83 -34.26
N LYS A 82 10.14 51.70 -33.49
CA LYS A 82 11.42 52.46 -33.63
C LYS A 82 12.50 51.88 -32.68
N PRO A 83 13.80 52.13 -32.91
CA PRO A 83 14.85 51.11 -32.71
C PRO A 83 15.66 51.28 -31.41
N PRO A 84 16.52 50.30 -31.06
CA PRO A 84 17.22 50.28 -29.78
C PRO A 84 18.46 51.19 -29.75
N ILE A 85 18.77 51.68 -28.54
CA ILE A 85 20.10 52.17 -28.14
C ILE A 85 20.46 51.48 -26.82
N GLU A 86 21.75 51.26 -26.62
CA GLU A 86 22.42 50.66 -25.46
C GLU A 86 22.24 51.54 -24.19
N GLU A 87 22.63 51.16 -22.96
CA GLU A 87 23.77 50.33 -22.56
C GLU A 87 23.69 49.90 -21.06
N LYS A 88 24.67 49.08 -20.64
CA LYS A 88 25.21 48.91 -19.28
C LYS A 88 24.29 48.47 -18.11
N LYS A 89 24.49 47.19 -17.78
CA LYS A 89 24.45 46.64 -16.42
C LYS A 89 25.43 47.42 -15.49
N SER A 90 25.02 47.73 -14.26
CA SER A 90 25.97 48.00 -13.15
C SER A 90 25.37 47.61 -11.81
N GLU A 91 26.15 46.89 -11.00
CA GLU A 91 25.88 46.65 -9.58
C GLU A 91 26.67 47.68 -8.76
N LYS A 92 26.07 48.31 -7.76
CA LYS A 92 26.83 48.84 -6.62
C LYS A 92 26.02 48.81 -5.32
N ILE A 93 26.77 48.64 -4.23
CA ILE A 93 26.35 48.51 -2.84
C ILE A 93 26.48 49.89 -2.15
N GLU A 94 25.95 49.98 -0.91
CA GLU A 94 26.05 51.08 0.08
C GLU A 94 24.93 52.15 0.01
N LEU A 95 24.27 52.70 1.06
CA LEU A 95 23.97 52.37 2.49
C LEU A 95 24.06 53.66 3.36
N LYS A 96 23.12 53.86 4.32
CA LYS A 96 22.95 55.01 5.28
C LYS A 96 22.35 56.27 4.61
N SER A 97 21.42 57.02 5.20
CA SER A 97 21.22 57.53 6.58
C SER A 97 19.72 57.85 6.84
N ILE A 98 19.05 57.52 7.96
CA ILE A 98 19.06 58.06 9.37
C ILE A 98 18.06 59.23 9.60
N THR A 99 17.39 59.22 10.78
CA THR A 99 16.40 60.20 11.35
C THR A 99 15.04 60.32 10.64
N SER A 100 13.90 60.62 11.30
CA SER A 100 13.60 60.85 12.73
C SER A 100 12.12 60.50 13.07
N ASP A 101 11.91 59.86 14.23
CA ASP A 101 10.85 59.96 15.26
C ASP A 101 9.38 60.34 14.95
N GLY A 102 8.43 59.69 15.66
CA GLY A 102 7.02 60.12 15.78
C GLY A 102 6.02 59.00 16.14
N GLU A 103 5.17 59.19 17.16
CA GLU A 103 4.22 58.19 17.68
C GLU A 103 2.71 58.58 17.54
N THR A 104 1.83 57.61 17.82
CA THR A 104 0.42 57.71 18.27
C THR A 104 -0.76 57.94 17.29
N ASN A 105 -1.56 56.87 17.16
CA ASN A 105 -2.98 56.72 17.53
C ASN A 105 -4.17 57.53 16.89
N THR A 106 -5.27 56.77 16.74
CA THR A 106 -6.72 57.10 16.93
C THR A 106 -7.53 57.92 15.90
N ALA A 107 -8.66 57.29 15.48
CA ALA A 107 -10.03 57.84 15.38
C ALA A 107 -10.40 58.86 14.25
N THR A 108 -11.66 59.06 13.78
CA THR A 108 -12.96 58.31 13.78
C THR A 108 -14.05 59.11 13.00
N LYS A 109 -15.06 58.45 12.38
CA LYS A 109 -16.29 59.03 11.72
C LYS A 109 -16.02 59.79 10.38
N ILE A 110 -17.01 60.19 9.54
CA ILE A 110 -18.48 60.41 9.71
C ILE A 110 -19.28 59.90 8.47
N ASN A 111 -20.61 59.74 8.62
CA ASN A 111 -21.62 59.47 7.57
C ASN A 111 -22.29 60.82 7.11
N MET A 112 -23.44 61.00 6.43
CA MET A 112 -24.63 60.18 6.08
C MET A 112 -25.38 60.79 4.85
N ASP A 113 -26.57 60.25 4.53
CA ASP A 113 -27.79 60.85 3.91
C ASP A 113 -28.26 60.03 2.67
N ASP A 114 -29.41 59.35 2.62
CA ASP A 114 -30.85 59.77 2.61
C ASP A 114 -31.35 60.39 1.27
N CYS A 115 -32.57 60.16 0.76
CA CYS A 115 -33.75 59.41 1.28
C CYS A 115 -34.73 58.96 0.15
N CYS A 116 -35.73 58.14 0.52
CA CYS A 116 -37.06 57.92 -0.10
C CYS A 116 -37.23 57.41 -1.56
N GLY A 117 -38.43 56.87 -1.81
CA GLY A 117 -39.03 56.55 -3.12
C GLY A 117 -40.53 56.88 -3.11
N ASP A 118 -41.29 56.46 -4.13
CA ASP A 118 -42.75 56.70 -4.22
C ASP A 118 -43.48 55.57 -4.99
N GLU A 119 -44.80 55.48 -4.86
CA GLU A 119 -45.67 54.44 -5.45
C GLU A 119 -46.30 54.88 -6.78
N ASN A 120 -46.82 53.95 -7.60
CA ASN A 120 -48.18 54.01 -8.18
C ASN A 120 -48.53 52.80 -9.10
N GLU A 121 -49.81 52.72 -9.45
CA GLU A 121 -50.55 51.65 -10.16
C GLU A 121 -50.17 51.52 -11.67
N GLU A 122 -50.64 50.55 -12.49
CA GLU A 122 -51.79 49.64 -12.42
C GLU A 122 -51.67 48.48 -13.45
N LYS A 123 -52.65 47.55 -13.46
CA LYS A 123 -53.06 46.62 -14.55
C LYS A 123 -52.17 45.41 -14.91
N ASN A 124 -52.73 44.22 -14.66
CA ASN A 124 -52.42 42.94 -15.31
C ASN A 124 -53.64 42.49 -16.13
N PRO A 125 -53.47 42.10 -17.40
CA PRO A 125 -54.17 40.90 -17.87
C PRO A 125 -53.36 40.04 -18.86
N TYR A 126 -53.13 38.76 -18.52
CA TYR A 126 -52.73 37.73 -19.48
C TYR A 126 -53.82 37.47 -20.54
N PRO A 127 -53.41 37.10 -21.77
CA PRO A 127 -53.86 35.78 -22.28
C PRO A 127 -52.84 35.01 -23.14
N VAL A 128 -52.79 33.69 -22.90
CA VAL A 128 -52.72 32.56 -23.88
C VAL A 128 -51.58 32.49 -24.93
N ASN A 129 -51.04 31.27 -25.09
CA ASN A 129 -50.05 30.87 -26.12
C ASN A 129 -50.48 31.15 -27.57
N ASP A 130 -49.48 31.37 -28.45
CA ASP A 130 -49.37 30.59 -29.69
C ASP A 130 -47.90 30.51 -30.19
N TYR A 131 -47.65 29.82 -31.31
CA TYR A 131 -46.34 29.25 -31.70
C TYR A 131 -45.31 30.14 -32.43
N ILE A 132 -44.03 29.82 -32.22
CA ILE A 132 -42.83 29.95 -33.11
C ILE A 132 -42.21 31.34 -33.36
N GLY A 133 -40.91 31.41 -33.09
CA GLY A 133 -39.94 32.42 -33.53
C GLY A 133 -38.60 32.17 -32.82
N ASP A 134 -37.55 31.86 -33.57
CA ASP A 134 -36.22 31.50 -33.04
C ASP A 134 -35.37 32.75 -32.70
N GLU A 135 -34.58 32.70 -31.62
CA GLU A 135 -33.23 33.30 -31.50
C GLU A 135 -32.54 32.79 -30.22
N ASP A 136 -31.23 32.52 -30.28
CA ASP A 136 -30.51 31.71 -29.29
C ASP A 136 -29.82 32.54 -28.17
N GLU A 137 -29.97 32.10 -26.91
CA GLU A 137 -29.00 32.41 -25.83
C GLU A 137 -28.41 31.10 -25.26
N ASP A 138 -27.19 30.77 -25.68
CA ASP A 138 -26.42 29.63 -25.16
C ASP A 138 -25.94 29.90 -23.72
N GLU A 139 -26.60 29.31 -22.71
CA GLU A 139 -25.98 29.13 -21.39
C GLU A 139 -24.76 28.19 -21.52
N PRO A 140 -23.57 28.56 -21.00
CA PRO A 140 -22.38 27.73 -21.10
C PRO A 140 -22.45 26.54 -20.12
N GLU A 141 -23.01 25.41 -20.57
CA GLU A 141 -23.05 24.15 -19.81
C GLU A 141 -21.67 23.83 -19.19
N MET A 142 -21.63 23.66 -17.87
CA MET A 142 -20.41 23.16 -17.23
C MET A 142 -20.17 21.70 -17.63
N PRO A 143 -18.97 21.33 -18.13
CA PRO A 143 -18.70 19.98 -18.59
C PRO A 143 -18.75 19.00 -17.42
N VAL A 144 -19.85 18.25 -17.31
CA VAL A 144 -20.08 17.27 -16.25
C VAL A 144 -19.01 16.18 -16.33
N GLY A 145 -18.05 16.23 -15.41
CA GLY A 145 -16.97 15.25 -15.31
C GLY A 145 -17.54 13.82 -15.20
N PRO A 146 -16.92 12.80 -15.82
CA PRO A 146 -17.50 11.46 -15.93
C PRO A 146 -17.88 10.85 -14.57
N ARG A 147 -19.19 10.85 -14.25
CA ARG A 147 -19.74 10.27 -13.03
C ARG A 147 -19.24 8.83 -12.86
N PRO A 148 -18.62 8.45 -11.72
CA PRO A 148 -18.15 7.09 -11.51
C PRO A 148 -19.33 6.12 -11.59
N ARG A 149 -19.23 5.12 -12.48
CA ARG A 149 -20.32 4.17 -12.73
C ARG A 149 -20.38 3.12 -11.61
N PRO A 150 -21.58 2.61 -11.25
CA PRO A 150 -21.71 1.46 -10.35
C PRO A 150 -20.87 0.27 -10.81
N LEU A 151 -20.24 -0.42 -9.84
CA LEU A 151 -19.27 -1.49 -10.08
C LEU A 151 -19.86 -2.82 -10.58
N SER A 152 -21.19 -2.95 -10.67
CA SER A 152 -21.89 -4.18 -11.07
C SER A 152 -21.69 -4.55 -12.54
N ASP A 153 -21.74 -3.55 -13.43
CA ASP A 153 -21.96 -3.78 -14.86
C ASP A 153 -20.64 -3.94 -15.64
N ILE A 154 -19.54 -4.13 -14.91
CA ILE A 154 -18.26 -4.59 -15.45
C ILE A 154 -18.35 -6.11 -15.71
N GLN A 155 -19.29 -6.49 -16.58
CA GLN A 155 -19.20 -7.72 -17.35
C GLN A 155 -18.01 -7.59 -18.30
N LEU A 156 -16.82 -7.86 -17.77
CA LEU A 156 -15.55 -7.98 -18.49
C LEU A 156 -15.57 -9.23 -19.39
N LYS A 157 -16.43 -9.18 -20.42
CA LYS A 157 -16.38 -10.04 -21.60
C LYS A 157 -14.95 -9.99 -22.10
N GLU A 158 -14.27 -11.14 -22.08
CA GLU A 158 -12.83 -11.28 -22.28
C GLU A 158 -12.43 -10.80 -23.69
N LYS A 159 -12.22 -9.49 -23.85
CA LYS A 159 -11.52 -8.93 -25.01
C LYS A 159 -10.07 -9.41 -24.92
N ALA A 160 -9.83 -10.58 -25.49
CA ALA A 160 -8.51 -11.17 -25.63
C ALA A 160 -7.56 -10.10 -26.18
N ILE A 161 -6.42 -9.92 -25.50
CA ILE A 161 -5.46 -8.87 -25.84
C ILE A 161 -5.04 -9.08 -27.31
N PRO A 162 -5.17 -8.08 -28.20
CA PRO A 162 -4.87 -8.27 -29.61
C PRO A 162 -3.41 -8.70 -29.78
N MET A 163 -3.17 -9.70 -30.63
CA MET A 163 -1.85 -10.30 -30.81
C MET A 163 -0.84 -9.22 -31.26
N PRO A 164 0.26 -8.98 -30.53
CA PRO A 164 1.24 -7.98 -30.94
C PRO A 164 1.95 -8.44 -32.23
N GLU A 165 1.82 -7.64 -33.29
CA GLU A 165 2.27 -7.93 -34.66
C GLU A 165 3.79 -8.16 -34.77
N ALA A 166 4.55 -7.63 -33.81
CA ALA A 166 5.99 -7.75 -33.71
C ALA A 166 6.45 -9.23 -33.56
N ARG A 167 7.68 -9.51 -33.97
CA ARG A 167 8.27 -10.87 -33.94
C ARG A 167 8.64 -11.28 -32.51
N ALA A 168 8.15 -12.42 -32.04
CA ALA A 168 8.57 -12.98 -30.77
C ALA A 168 9.99 -13.56 -30.91
N PHE A 169 10.89 -13.21 -29.97
CA PHE A 169 12.31 -13.61 -29.98
C PHE A 169 13.07 -13.32 -31.30
N PHE A 170 12.64 -12.33 -32.09
CA PHE A 170 13.08 -12.03 -33.48
C PHE A 170 12.87 -13.15 -34.53
N ILE A 171 12.86 -14.43 -34.10
CA ILE A 171 12.79 -15.63 -34.93
C ILE A 171 11.35 -15.99 -35.33
N PHE A 172 10.37 -15.77 -34.45
CA PHE A 172 8.99 -16.18 -34.70
C PHE A 172 8.13 -15.05 -35.29
N SER A 173 7.85 -15.15 -36.60
CA SER A 173 6.84 -14.35 -37.30
C SER A 173 5.44 -14.49 -36.68
N HIS A 174 4.59 -13.48 -36.86
CA HIS A 174 3.17 -13.51 -36.44
C HIS A 174 2.36 -14.60 -37.17
N THR A 175 2.78 -15.02 -38.37
CA THR A 175 2.13 -16.07 -39.17
C THR A 175 2.37 -17.51 -38.69
N ASN A 176 3.27 -17.74 -37.74
CA ASN A 176 3.63 -19.10 -37.34
C ASN A 176 2.50 -19.82 -36.59
N LYS A 177 2.02 -20.95 -37.13
CA LYS A 177 0.95 -21.79 -36.56
C LYS A 177 1.18 -22.11 -35.07
N PHE A 178 2.43 -22.36 -34.67
CA PHE A 178 2.82 -22.59 -33.27
C PHE A 178 2.52 -21.38 -32.35
N ARG A 179 2.81 -20.15 -32.78
CA ARG A 179 2.55 -18.93 -32.00
C ARG A 179 1.05 -18.65 -31.87
N VAL A 180 0.30 -18.86 -32.96
CA VAL A 180 -1.17 -18.77 -32.95
C VAL A 180 -1.79 -19.83 -32.01
N LEU A 181 -1.26 -21.05 -32.01
CA LEU A 181 -1.68 -22.11 -31.09
C LEU A 181 -1.35 -21.77 -29.62
N CYS A 182 -0.15 -21.27 -29.32
CA CYS A 182 0.22 -20.79 -27.98
C CYS A 182 -0.74 -19.69 -27.51
N HIS A 183 -1.05 -18.72 -28.36
CA HIS A 183 -2.01 -17.65 -28.04
C HIS A 183 -3.43 -18.18 -27.79
N LYS A 184 -3.88 -19.18 -28.56
CA LYS A 184 -5.18 -19.84 -28.34
C LYS A 184 -5.22 -20.63 -27.03
N ILE A 185 -4.12 -21.28 -26.64
CA ILE A 185 -4.00 -22.03 -25.37
C ILE A 185 -3.98 -21.07 -24.18
N VAL A 186 -3.14 -20.03 -24.22
CA VAL A 186 -2.94 -19.10 -23.08
C VAL A 186 -4.19 -18.30 -22.74
N ASN A 187 -5.03 -17.98 -23.74
CA ASN A 187 -6.32 -17.31 -23.55
C ASN A 187 -7.50 -18.27 -23.29
N HIS A 188 -7.27 -19.58 -23.17
CA HIS A 188 -8.36 -20.52 -22.95
C HIS A 188 -8.78 -20.55 -21.47
N ASN A 189 -10.09 -20.43 -21.20
CA ASN A 189 -10.60 -20.39 -19.81
C ASN A 189 -10.21 -21.63 -18.99
N ILE A 190 -10.18 -22.82 -19.61
CA ILE A 190 -9.73 -24.04 -18.93
C ILE A 190 -8.26 -23.94 -18.53
N PHE A 191 -7.39 -23.35 -19.35
CA PHE A 191 -5.97 -23.16 -19.03
C PHE A 191 -5.80 -22.18 -17.86
N THR A 192 -6.53 -21.06 -17.85
CA THR A 192 -6.52 -20.10 -16.73
C THR A 192 -7.00 -20.73 -15.42
N ASN A 193 -8.07 -21.53 -15.45
CA ASN A 193 -8.58 -22.21 -14.26
C ASN A 193 -7.65 -23.34 -13.77
N LEU A 194 -7.05 -24.10 -14.69
CA LEU A 194 -6.06 -25.16 -14.39
C LEU A 194 -4.79 -24.59 -13.74
N ILE A 195 -4.29 -23.45 -14.22
CA ILE A 195 -3.16 -22.75 -13.60
C ILE A 195 -3.54 -22.24 -12.20
N LEU A 196 -4.74 -21.69 -12.02
CA LEU A 196 -5.21 -21.24 -10.71
C LEU A 196 -5.31 -22.42 -9.72
N PHE A 197 -5.83 -23.57 -10.16
CA PHE A 197 -5.87 -24.80 -9.37
C PHE A 197 -4.47 -25.25 -8.93
N PHE A 198 -3.47 -25.25 -9.82
CA PHE A 198 -2.10 -25.60 -9.45
C PHE A 198 -1.43 -24.55 -8.53
N ILE A 199 -1.78 -23.27 -8.61
CA ILE A 199 -1.31 -22.26 -7.64
C ILE A 199 -1.89 -22.56 -6.24
N LEU A 200 -3.18 -22.90 -6.14
CA LEU A 200 -3.80 -23.30 -4.88
C LEU A 200 -3.19 -24.58 -4.33
N LEU A 201 -3.00 -25.61 -5.17
CA LEU A 201 -2.40 -26.88 -4.75
C LEU A 201 -0.93 -26.72 -4.31
N SER A 202 -0.13 -25.90 -5.00
CA SER A 202 1.22 -25.54 -4.55
C SER A 202 1.23 -24.74 -3.24
N SER A 203 0.16 -23.98 -2.94
CA SER A 203 0.03 -23.24 -1.68
C SER A 203 -0.29 -24.18 -0.52
N ILE A 204 -1.18 -25.16 -0.75
CA ILE A 204 -1.49 -26.24 0.20
C ILE A 204 -0.24 -27.11 0.46
N SER A 205 0.53 -27.44 -0.59
CA SER A 205 1.79 -28.19 -0.48
C SER A 205 2.79 -27.50 0.45
N LEU A 206 2.93 -26.17 0.35
CA LEU A 206 3.80 -25.39 1.24
C LEU A 206 3.28 -25.33 2.68
N ALA A 207 1.96 -25.27 2.87
CA ALA A 207 1.33 -25.28 4.20
C ALA A 207 1.37 -26.65 4.90
N ALA A 208 1.61 -27.74 4.15
CA ALA A 208 1.67 -29.10 4.68
C ALA A 208 3.09 -29.58 5.05
N GLU A 209 4.12 -28.75 4.82
CA GLU A 209 5.53 -29.06 5.07
C GLU A 209 5.87 -29.13 6.56
N ASP A 210 6.70 -30.10 6.95
CA ASP A 210 7.17 -30.26 8.33
C ASP A 210 8.45 -29.44 8.57
N PRO A 211 8.44 -28.37 9.39
CA PRO A 211 9.62 -27.55 9.64
C PRO A 211 10.65 -28.22 10.57
N VAL A 212 10.27 -29.32 11.25
CA VAL A 212 11.14 -30.05 12.19
C VAL A 212 11.73 -31.29 11.53
N LYS A 213 10.90 -32.06 10.81
CA LYS A 213 11.28 -33.37 10.23
C LYS A 213 11.52 -33.29 8.73
N ASN A 214 12.60 -32.59 8.37
CA ASN A 214 13.06 -32.37 6.99
C ASN A 214 13.09 -33.67 6.15
N ASP A 215 13.64 -34.76 6.69
CA ASP A 215 13.83 -36.03 5.97
C ASP A 215 12.59 -36.94 5.97
N SER A 216 11.44 -36.46 6.44
CA SER A 216 10.20 -37.25 6.45
C SER A 216 9.70 -37.58 5.04
N PHE A 217 9.12 -38.77 4.88
CA PHE A 217 8.49 -39.21 3.62
C PHE A 217 7.46 -38.20 3.07
N ARG A 218 6.75 -37.49 3.97
CA ARG A 218 5.90 -36.34 3.63
C ARG A 218 6.69 -35.25 2.90
N ASN A 219 7.77 -34.75 3.51
CA ASN A 219 8.57 -33.68 2.93
C ASN A 219 9.26 -34.10 1.63
N GLN A 220 9.63 -35.38 1.47
CA GLN A 220 10.12 -35.91 0.19
C GLN A 220 9.05 -35.80 -0.92
N ILE A 221 7.81 -36.27 -0.67
CA ILE A 221 6.69 -36.14 -1.62
C ILE A 221 6.40 -34.68 -1.95
N LEU A 222 6.36 -33.80 -0.94
CA LEU A 222 6.15 -32.36 -1.11
C LEU A 222 7.27 -31.72 -1.94
N GLY A 223 8.53 -32.16 -1.79
CA GLY A 223 9.65 -31.73 -2.62
C GLY A 223 9.51 -32.12 -4.09
N TYR A 224 9.08 -33.35 -4.38
CA TYR A 224 8.76 -33.77 -5.75
C TYR A 224 7.58 -32.97 -6.34
N ALA A 225 6.54 -32.73 -5.54
CA ALA A 225 5.40 -31.90 -5.96
C ALA A 225 5.83 -30.45 -6.26
N ASP A 226 6.68 -29.85 -5.42
CA ASP A 226 7.24 -28.51 -5.62
C ASP A 226 8.03 -28.40 -6.94
N HIS A 227 8.75 -29.45 -7.33
CA HIS A 227 9.44 -29.52 -8.61
C HIS A 227 8.46 -29.60 -9.80
N VAL A 228 7.42 -30.45 -9.70
CA VAL A 228 6.37 -30.58 -10.72
C VAL A 228 5.60 -29.25 -10.91
N PHE A 229 5.21 -28.58 -9.82
CA PHE A 229 4.56 -27.26 -9.91
C PHE A 229 5.48 -26.21 -10.54
N THR A 230 6.76 -26.19 -10.17
CA THR A 230 7.75 -25.28 -10.78
C THR A 230 7.91 -25.54 -12.28
N GLY A 231 7.92 -26.81 -12.73
CA GLY A 231 7.91 -27.18 -14.14
C GLY A 231 6.67 -26.70 -14.89
N LEU A 232 5.47 -26.94 -14.35
CA LEU A 232 4.20 -26.49 -14.93
C LEU A 232 4.13 -24.96 -15.07
N PHE A 233 4.59 -24.21 -14.06
CA PHE A 233 4.65 -22.74 -14.11
C PHE A 233 5.75 -22.23 -15.05
N THR A 234 6.83 -22.98 -15.25
CA THR A 234 7.86 -22.66 -16.26
C THR A 234 7.29 -22.80 -17.68
N ILE A 235 6.54 -23.88 -17.95
CA ILE A 235 5.83 -24.08 -19.22
C ILE A 235 4.80 -22.95 -19.45
N GLU A 236 4.05 -22.56 -18.42
CA GLU A 236 3.12 -21.42 -18.47
C GLU A 236 3.81 -20.11 -18.88
N ILE A 237 4.95 -19.78 -18.26
CA ILE A 237 5.76 -18.59 -18.61
C ILE A 237 6.27 -18.68 -20.04
N ILE A 238 6.78 -19.84 -20.48
CA ILE A 238 7.28 -20.02 -21.86
C ILE A 238 6.16 -19.79 -22.88
N LEU A 239 4.97 -20.37 -22.67
CA LEU A 239 3.80 -20.19 -23.55
C LEU A 239 3.32 -18.73 -23.61
N LYS A 240 3.34 -18.01 -22.48
CA LYS A 240 3.09 -16.55 -22.44
C LYS A 240 4.15 -15.78 -23.24
N MET A 241 5.42 -16.12 -23.06
CA MET A 241 6.56 -15.43 -23.66
C MET A 241 6.63 -15.61 -25.19
N THR A 242 6.27 -16.78 -25.71
CA THR A 242 6.18 -17.04 -27.16
C THR A 242 4.96 -16.39 -27.81
N ALA A 243 3.82 -16.30 -27.10
CA ALA A 243 2.62 -15.64 -27.59
C ALA A 243 2.79 -14.11 -27.67
N TYR A 244 3.12 -13.46 -26.54
CA TYR A 244 3.15 -12.00 -26.40
C TYR A 244 4.50 -11.35 -26.70
N GLY A 245 5.58 -12.12 -26.71
CA GLY A 245 6.94 -11.62 -26.94
C GLY A 245 7.61 -11.07 -25.68
N ALA A 246 8.94 -11.19 -25.65
CA ALA A 246 9.73 -11.03 -24.43
C ALA A 246 9.97 -9.57 -24.03
N PHE A 247 10.80 -8.82 -24.78
CA PHE A 247 11.37 -7.55 -24.29
C PHE A 247 11.15 -6.30 -25.17
N LEU A 248 10.62 -6.39 -26.39
CA LEU A 248 10.86 -5.35 -27.41
C LEU A 248 9.61 -4.78 -28.12
N HIS A 249 8.46 -4.75 -27.44
CA HIS A 249 7.18 -4.32 -28.03
C HIS A 249 6.38 -3.43 -27.07
N LYS A 250 5.49 -2.56 -27.58
CA LYS A 250 4.57 -1.73 -26.76
C LYS A 250 3.54 -2.53 -25.93
N GLY A 251 3.51 -3.86 -26.05
CA GLY A 251 2.72 -4.78 -25.23
C GLY A 251 3.50 -5.98 -24.67
N SER A 252 4.84 -5.87 -24.54
CA SER A 252 5.71 -6.99 -24.14
C SER A 252 5.40 -7.55 -22.75
N PHE A 253 5.59 -8.85 -22.55
CA PHE A 253 5.27 -9.55 -21.30
C PHE A 253 5.85 -8.86 -20.04
N CYS A 254 7.11 -8.43 -20.12
CA CYS A 254 7.87 -7.79 -19.05
C CYS A 254 7.50 -6.31 -18.77
N ARG A 255 6.46 -5.74 -19.42
CA ARG A 255 5.98 -4.37 -19.15
C ARG A 255 4.98 -4.30 -18.00
N ASN A 256 4.35 -5.42 -17.63
CA ASN A 256 3.35 -5.51 -16.56
C ASN A 256 4.00 -6.02 -15.26
N TYR A 257 3.98 -5.22 -14.20
CA TYR A 257 4.56 -5.57 -12.89
C TYR A 257 4.10 -6.93 -12.34
N PHE A 258 2.82 -7.30 -12.51
CA PHE A 258 2.32 -8.60 -12.05
C PHE A 258 2.89 -9.78 -12.86
N ASN A 259 3.28 -9.57 -14.12
CA ASN A 259 3.98 -10.56 -14.95
C ASN A 259 5.48 -10.62 -14.63
N ILE A 260 6.08 -9.51 -14.20
CA ILE A 260 7.47 -9.50 -13.69
C ILE A 260 7.54 -10.30 -12.38
N LEU A 261 6.58 -10.13 -11.46
CA LEU A 261 6.49 -10.91 -10.23
C LEU A 261 6.36 -12.42 -10.54
N ASP A 262 5.45 -12.76 -11.45
CA ASP A 262 5.23 -14.12 -11.96
C ASP A 262 6.54 -14.76 -12.50
N LEU A 263 7.30 -14.01 -13.31
CA LEU A 263 8.61 -14.42 -13.81
C LEU A 263 9.64 -14.60 -12.68
N VAL A 264 9.79 -13.61 -11.79
CA VAL A 264 10.79 -13.63 -10.70
C VAL A 264 10.59 -14.82 -9.77
N VAL A 265 9.35 -15.14 -9.40
CA VAL A 265 9.05 -16.29 -8.52
C VAL A 265 9.41 -17.62 -9.18
N VAL A 266 9.19 -17.75 -10.50
CA VAL A 266 9.60 -18.95 -11.25
C VAL A 266 11.13 -19.01 -11.40
N SER A 267 11.78 -17.91 -11.76
CA SER A 267 13.25 -17.84 -11.88
C SER A 267 13.96 -18.17 -10.56
N VAL A 268 13.49 -17.65 -9.43
CA VAL A 268 14.02 -17.96 -8.09
C VAL A 268 13.85 -19.45 -7.75
N SER A 269 12.68 -20.02 -8.06
CA SER A 269 12.41 -21.46 -7.85
C SER A 269 13.35 -22.32 -8.70
N LEU A 270 13.53 -21.99 -9.99
CA LEU A 270 14.44 -22.68 -10.91
C LEU A 270 15.92 -22.57 -10.47
N ILE A 271 16.37 -21.40 -10.01
CA ILE A 271 17.74 -21.21 -9.49
C ILE A 271 17.94 -22.06 -8.22
N SER A 272 16.98 -22.04 -7.29
CA SER A 272 17.07 -22.83 -6.06
C SER A 272 17.15 -24.34 -6.33
N SER A 273 16.29 -24.87 -7.22
CA SER A 273 16.34 -26.28 -7.64
C SER A 273 17.58 -26.60 -8.48
N GLY A 274 18.01 -25.68 -9.35
CA GLY A 274 19.17 -25.85 -10.22
C GLY A 274 20.47 -25.97 -9.43
N ILE A 275 20.68 -25.14 -8.40
CA ILE A 275 21.85 -25.24 -7.51
C ILE A 275 21.89 -26.62 -6.85
N GLN A 276 20.77 -27.09 -6.29
CA GLN A 276 20.68 -28.41 -5.64
C GLN A 276 20.94 -29.57 -6.63
N TRP A 277 20.45 -29.46 -7.87
CA TRP A 277 20.70 -30.46 -8.91
C TRP A 277 22.17 -30.47 -9.38
N ILE A 278 22.79 -29.29 -9.52
CA ILE A 278 24.21 -29.14 -9.88
C ILE A 278 25.11 -29.69 -8.77
N GLU A 279 24.80 -29.42 -7.50
CA GLU A 279 25.51 -29.93 -6.32
C GLU A 279 25.45 -31.47 -6.27
N TYR A 280 24.27 -32.06 -6.51
CA TYR A 280 24.08 -33.50 -6.64
C TYR A 280 24.83 -34.11 -7.85
N PHE A 281 24.78 -33.46 -9.01
CA PHE A 281 25.36 -33.99 -10.25
C PHE A 281 26.89 -33.91 -10.30
N LEU A 282 27.50 -32.85 -9.75
CA LEU A 282 28.96 -32.67 -9.79
C LEU A 282 29.71 -33.50 -8.75
N SER A 283 29.05 -33.92 -7.65
CA SER A 283 29.56 -34.88 -6.65
C SER A 283 30.95 -34.59 -6.02
N SER A 284 31.55 -33.43 -6.28
CA SER A 284 32.95 -33.08 -5.97
C SER A 284 33.16 -31.56 -5.79
N GLY A 285 32.31 -30.89 -5.00
CA GLY A 285 32.39 -29.43 -4.83
C GLY A 285 31.75 -28.91 -3.54
N GLY A 286 32.50 -28.88 -2.45
CA GLY A 286 32.02 -28.49 -1.12
C GLY A 286 31.78 -26.99 -0.92
N TRP A 287 30.77 -26.41 -1.57
CA TRP A 287 30.37 -25.00 -1.37
C TRP A 287 29.47 -24.82 -0.14
N SER A 288 30.05 -24.88 1.06
CA SER A 288 29.36 -24.65 2.35
C SER A 288 28.54 -23.34 2.40
N SER A 289 29.03 -22.27 1.75
CA SER A 289 28.31 -20.99 1.64
C SER A 289 27.01 -21.06 0.83
N ALA A 290 26.90 -21.98 -0.15
CA ALA A 290 25.70 -22.13 -0.97
C ALA A 290 24.50 -22.59 -0.12
N ILE A 291 24.74 -23.43 0.89
CA ILE A 291 23.72 -23.99 1.79
C ILE A 291 22.87 -22.89 2.44
N ASN A 292 23.49 -21.78 2.88
CA ASN A 292 22.76 -20.68 3.52
C ASN A 292 21.99 -19.82 2.50
N VAL A 293 22.52 -19.64 1.28
CA VAL A 293 21.78 -18.98 0.19
C VAL A 293 20.58 -19.81 -0.24
N VAL A 294 20.75 -21.14 -0.39
CA VAL A 294 19.66 -22.08 -0.74
C VAL A 294 18.55 -22.06 0.31
N LYS A 295 18.86 -21.97 1.61
CA LYS A 295 17.84 -21.79 2.67
C LYS A 295 17.01 -20.51 2.46
N ILE A 296 17.64 -19.38 2.13
CA ILE A 296 16.93 -18.11 1.87
C ILE A 296 16.09 -18.20 0.58
N LEU A 297 16.63 -18.79 -0.49
CA LEU A 297 15.88 -19.01 -1.74
C LEU A 297 14.67 -19.93 -1.53
N ARG A 298 14.76 -20.92 -0.63
CA ARG A 298 13.63 -21.77 -0.20
C ARG A 298 12.55 -21.01 0.58
N VAL A 299 12.83 -19.85 1.18
CA VAL A 299 11.78 -19.00 1.78
C VAL A 299 10.97 -18.29 0.69
N LEU A 300 11.63 -17.83 -0.37
CA LEU A 300 11.00 -17.04 -1.44
C LEU A 300 9.87 -17.77 -2.22
N ARG A 301 9.74 -19.11 -2.10
CA ARG A 301 8.56 -19.83 -2.64
C ARG A 301 7.25 -19.46 -1.93
N VAL A 302 7.31 -18.82 -0.75
CA VAL A 302 6.14 -18.19 -0.09
C VAL A 302 5.49 -17.09 -0.93
N LEU A 303 6.17 -16.62 -1.99
CA LEU A 303 5.64 -15.65 -2.96
C LEU A 303 4.79 -16.30 -4.07
N ARG A 304 4.77 -17.64 -4.20
CA ARG A 304 3.93 -18.34 -5.21
C ARG A 304 2.42 -18.03 -5.12
N PRO A 305 1.78 -17.89 -3.94
CA PRO A 305 0.38 -17.51 -3.84
C PRO A 305 0.08 -16.12 -4.43
N LEU A 306 1.04 -15.19 -4.44
CA LEU A 306 0.88 -13.86 -5.05
C LEU A 306 0.61 -13.94 -6.56
N ARG A 307 0.95 -15.06 -7.22
CA ARG A 307 0.62 -15.32 -8.63
C ARG A 307 -0.90 -15.45 -8.84
N ALA A 308 -1.68 -15.82 -7.81
CA ALA A 308 -3.14 -15.79 -7.84
C ALA A 308 -3.68 -14.35 -7.97
N ILE A 309 -3.01 -13.35 -7.41
CA ILE A 309 -3.34 -11.91 -7.61
C ILE A 309 -3.22 -11.55 -9.10
N ASN A 310 -2.23 -12.11 -9.82
CA ASN A 310 -2.11 -11.87 -11.26
C ASN A 310 -3.28 -12.49 -12.07
N ARG A 311 -4.02 -13.47 -11.51
CA ARG A 311 -5.15 -14.14 -12.18
C ARG A 311 -6.52 -13.58 -11.75
N ALA A 312 -6.72 -13.28 -10.47
CA ALA A 312 -7.97 -12.74 -9.94
C ALA A 312 -8.10 -11.22 -10.22
N LYS A 313 -8.90 -10.85 -11.24
CA LYS A 313 -9.08 -9.45 -11.67
C LYS A 313 -9.51 -8.50 -10.54
N GLY A 314 -10.43 -8.94 -9.67
CA GLY A 314 -10.87 -8.14 -8.51
C GLY A 314 -9.75 -7.89 -7.49
N LEU A 315 -8.89 -8.88 -7.24
CA LEU A 315 -7.80 -8.76 -6.28
C LEU A 315 -6.70 -7.80 -6.76
N LYS A 316 -6.51 -7.66 -8.09
CA LYS A 316 -5.67 -6.59 -8.65
C LYS A 316 -6.19 -5.20 -8.29
N HIS A 317 -7.51 -4.99 -8.39
CA HIS A 317 -8.12 -3.71 -8.08
C HIS A 317 -7.94 -3.35 -6.59
N VAL A 318 -8.17 -4.31 -5.69
CA VAL A 318 -7.94 -4.13 -4.24
C VAL A 318 -6.47 -3.76 -3.97
N VAL A 319 -5.52 -4.48 -4.55
CA VAL A 319 -4.08 -4.19 -4.40
C VAL A 319 -3.70 -2.82 -4.99
N GLN A 320 -4.31 -2.42 -6.11
CA GLN A 320 -4.11 -1.09 -6.69
C GLN A 320 -4.66 0.03 -5.78
N CYS A 321 -5.84 -0.15 -5.17
CA CYS A 321 -6.37 0.78 -4.17
C CYS A 321 -5.42 0.93 -2.98
N VAL A 322 -4.84 -0.17 -2.47
CA VAL A 322 -3.84 -0.14 -1.40
C VAL A 322 -2.59 0.65 -1.80
N PHE A 323 -2.08 0.48 -3.03
CA PHE A 323 -0.93 1.26 -3.52
C PHE A 323 -1.23 2.77 -3.66
N VAL A 324 -2.45 3.13 -4.05
CA VAL A 324 -2.88 4.55 -4.09
C VAL A 324 -2.96 5.12 -2.66
N ALA A 325 -3.58 4.41 -1.73
CA ALA A 325 -3.70 4.82 -0.33
C ALA A 325 -2.33 4.91 0.39
N ILE A 326 -1.37 4.03 0.07
CA ILE A 326 -0.01 4.11 0.61
C ILE A 326 0.66 5.46 0.29
N ARG A 327 0.37 6.06 -0.89
CA ARG A 327 0.97 7.36 -1.26
C ARG A 327 0.42 8.53 -0.45
N THR A 328 -0.83 8.48 0.00
CA THR A 328 -1.43 9.53 0.85
C THR A 328 -1.10 9.32 2.32
N ILE A 329 -1.17 8.08 2.81
CA ILE A 329 -0.86 7.70 4.20
C ILE A 329 0.63 7.88 4.53
N GLY A 330 1.53 7.82 3.54
CA GLY A 330 2.98 7.90 3.72
C GLY A 330 3.46 9.11 4.54
N ASN A 331 2.85 10.29 4.37
CA ASN A 331 3.20 11.49 5.13
C ASN A 331 2.93 11.30 6.65
N ILE A 332 1.80 10.71 7.00
CA ILE A 332 1.39 10.44 8.39
C ILE A 332 2.34 9.41 9.02
N VAL A 333 2.71 8.37 8.26
CA VAL A 333 3.67 7.34 8.68
C VAL A 333 5.05 7.96 8.95
N ILE A 334 5.53 8.89 8.12
CA ILE A 334 6.79 9.59 8.35
C ILE A 334 6.74 10.40 9.65
N VAL A 335 5.69 11.20 9.88
CA VAL A 335 5.53 12.00 11.11
C VAL A 335 5.48 11.10 12.36
N THR A 336 4.73 9.99 12.29
CA THR A 336 4.64 9.02 13.39
C THR A 336 5.97 8.32 13.65
N THR A 337 6.74 8.01 12.60
CA THR A 337 8.07 7.39 12.71
C THR A 337 9.08 8.36 13.35
N LEU A 338 9.04 9.64 13.00
CA LEU A 338 9.86 10.68 13.63
C LEU A 338 9.51 10.84 15.12
N LEU A 339 8.22 10.84 15.47
CA LEU A 339 7.78 10.90 16.87
C LEU A 339 8.24 9.67 17.67
N GLN A 340 8.11 8.46 17.10
CA GLN A 340 8.63 7.24 17.70
C GLN A 340 10.16 7.29 17.88
N PHE A 341 10.90 7.84 16.92
CA PHE A 341 12.35 8.03 17.02
C PHE A 341 12.73 9.00 18.14
N MET A 342 12.01 10.11 18.31
CA MET A 342 12.21 11.04 19.44
C MET A 342 12.00 10.34 20.79
N PHE A 343 10.91 9.59 20.95
CA PHE A 343 10.66 8.81 22.16
C PHE A 343 11.68 7.68 22.37
N ALA A 344 12.20 7.06 21.30
CA ALA A 344 13.27 6.07 21.40
C ALA A 344 14.58 6.71 21.90
N CYS A 345 14.95 7.91 21.40
CA CYS A 345 16.11 8.65 21.90
C CYS A 345 15.96 9.02 23.39
N ILE A 346 14.77 9.46 23.82
CA ILE A 346 14.46 9.72 25.23
C ILE A 346 14.55 8.43 26.05
N GLY A 347 13.97 7.33 25.58
CA GLY A 347 14.04 6.02 26.24
C GLY A 347 15.47 5.51 26.41
N VAL A 348 16.32 5.67 25.41
CA VAL A 348 17.75 5.35 25.54
C VAL A 348 18.43 6.23 26.60
N GLN A 349 18.16 7.54 26.63
CA GLN A 349 18.74 8.43 27.65
C GLN A 349 18.25 8.10 29.08
N LEU A 350 16.97 7.73 29.25
CA LEU A 350 16.39 7.40 30.55
C LEU A 350 16.76 6.00 31.06
N PHE A 351 16.89 4.99 30.18
CA PHE A 351 16.95 3.57 30.57
C PHE A 351 18.25 2.85 30.20
N LYS A 352 19.20 3.48 29.49
CA LYS A 352 20.52 2.87 29.18
C LYS A 352 21.19 2.31 30.44
N GLY A 353 21.43 0.99 30.43
CA GLY A 353 22.08 0.26 31.53
C GLY A 353 21.17 -0.10 32.73
N LYS A 354 19.89 0.32 32.75
CA LYS A 354 19.00 0.10 33.91
C LYS A 354 18.17 -1.18 33.86
N PHE A 355 18.10 -1.86 32.72
CA PHE A 355 17.32 -3.11 32.55
C PHE A 355 18.15 -4.39 32.72
N SER A 356 19.36 -4.29 33.27
CA SER A 356 20.15 -5.44 33.72
C SER A 356 19.61 -5.96 35.05
N TYR A 357 19.35 -7.26 35.15
CA TYR A 357 18.94 -7.94 36.39
C TYR A 357 19.70 -9.26 36.54
N CYS A 358 19.82 -9.75 37.78
CA CYS A 358 20.36 -11.08 38.07
C CYS A 358 19.22 -12.09 38.27
N SER A 359 19.48 -13.39 38.03
CA SER A 359 18.54 -14.48 38.32
C SER A 359 18.19 -14.57 39.81
N ASP A 360 19.16 -14.28 40.68
CA ASP A 360 18.93 -14.05 42.11
C ASP A 360 18.69 -12.55 42.35
N SER A 361 17.50 -12.22 42.87
CA SER A 361 17.12 -10.84 43.22
C SER A 361 17.97 -10.22 44.33
N SER A 362 18.76 -11.01 45.07
CA SER A 362 19.69 -10.51 46.08
C SER A 362 20.93 -9.82 45.48
N LYS A 363 21.27 -10.07 44.20
CA LYS A 363 22.51 -9.57 43.57
C LYS A 363 22.24 -8.44 42.58
N GLN A 364 22.91 -7.31 42.81
CA GLN A 364 22.76 -6.11 41.97
C GLN A 364 23.93 -5.91 40.99
N THR A 365 25.09 -6.55 41.19
CA THR A 365 26.26 -6.39 40.31
C THR A 365 26.58 -7.64 39.49
N GLN A 366 27.15 -7.44 38.29
CA GLN A 366 27.62 -8.52 37.40
C GLN A 366 28.85 -9.28 37.98
N ALA A 367 29.52 -8.71 38.99
CA ALA A 367 30.59 -9.39 39.71
C ALA A 367 30.04 -10.45 40.67
N GLU A 368 28.95 -10.11 41.38
CA GLU A 368 28.30 -10.98 42.37
C GLU A 368 27.30 -11.98 41.76
N CYS A 369 26.71 -11.67 40.59
CA CYS A 369 25.77 -12.53 39.88
C CYS A 369 26.49 -13.73 39.22
N ARG A 370 27.04 -14.64 40.03
CA ARG A 370 27.86 -15.79 39.61
C ARG A 370 27.71 -16.97 40.58
N GLY A 371 27.91 -18.17 40.05
CA GLY A 371 27.77 -19.42 40.80
C GLY A 371 26.34 -19.96 40.73
N PHE A 372 25.97 -20.76 41.72
CA PHE A 372 24.66 -21.40 41.83
C PHE A 372 23.80 -20.69 42.88
N TYR A 373 22.48 -20.77 42.74
CA TYR A 373 21.52 -20.15 43.66
C TYR A 373 20.38 -21.10 44.04
N ILE A 374 19.73 -20.81 45.15
CA ILE A 374 18.61 -21.60 45.69
C ILE A 374 17.29 -21.01 45.19
N MET A 375 16.49 -21.82 44.51
CA MET A 375 15.10 -21.52 44.17
C MET A 375 14.15 -22.36 45.03
N TYR A 376 13.31 -21.68 45.80
CA TYR A 376 12.25 -22.30 46.61
C TYR A 376 11.01 -22.50 45.74
N LYS A 377 10.61 -23.75 45.54
CA LYS A 377 9.40 -24.03 44.75
C LYS A 377 8.16 -23.69 45.57
N ASP A 378 7.21 -22.99 44.95
CA ASP A 378 5.92 -22.63 45.54
C ASP A 378 6.04 -21.80 46.86
N GLY A 379 7.22 -21.24 47.14
CA GLY A 379 7.55 -20.52 48.38
C GLY A 379 7.97 -21.42 49.56
N ASP A 380 8.02 -22.74 49.39
CA ASP A 380 8.38 -23.68 50.45
C ASP A 380 9.90 -23.80 50.62
N VAL A 381 10.38 -23.50 51.83
CA VAL A 381 11.80 -23.60 52.23
C VAL A 381 12.28 -25.05 52.21
N GLY A 382 11.38 -26.03 52.45
CA GLY A 382 11.68 -27.47 52.35
C GLY A 382 11.79 -28.00 50.92
N LEU A 383 11.35 -27.22 49.92
CA LEU A 383 11.23 -27.65 48.51
C LEU A 383 12.15 -26.82 47.60
N CYS A 384 13.39 -26.66 48.05
CA CYS A 384 14.51 -26.02 47.36
C CYS A 384 15.05 -26.85 46.18
N SER A 385 15.43 -26.18 45.10
CA SER A 385 16.35 -26.70 44.06
C SER A 385 17.53 -25.74 43.87
N CYS A 386 18.73 -26.31 43.69
CA CYS A 386 19.94 -25.57 43.35
C CYS A 386 20.05 -25.46 41.82
N LEU A 387 20.27 -24.24 41.29
CA LEU A 387 20.31 -23.90 39.87
C LEU A 387 21.58 -23.11 39.51
#